data_AF-A0A538GH89-F1
#
_entry.id   AF-A0A538GH89-F1
#
_cell.length_a   1.000
_cell.length_b   1.000
_cell.length_c   1.000
_cell.angle_alpha   90.00
_cell.angle_beta   90.00
_cell.angle_gamma   90.00
#
_symmetry.space_group_name_H-M   'P 1'
#
loop_
_entity.id
_entity.type
_entity.pdbx_description
1 polymer ?
#
loop_
_entity_poly.entity_id
_entity_poly.type
_entity_poly.pdbx_seq_one_letter_code
_entity_poly.pdbx_strand_id
1 'polypeptide(L)' 'AGRRDLVLPLARAAAAVGADGIIVETHPRPEEALSDAAQQIPAAEFGEFVREVREVVELLGKQIG' A
#
# COMPACT_ATOMS: atom_id res chain seq x y z
N ALA A 1 11.16 -12.15 -4.29
CA ALA A 1 10.13 -12.32 -3.24
C ALA A 1 9.67 -10.95 -2.79
N GLY A 2 8.36 -10.77 -2.55
CA GLY A 2 7.81 -9.52 -2.02
C GLY A 2 8.17 -9.30 -0.55
N ARG A 3 8.11 -8.04 -0.11
CA ARG A 3 8.53 -7.60 1.23
C ARG A 3 7.58 -6.54 1.77
N ARG A 4 6.92 -6.84 2.89
CA ARG A 4 5.94 -5.95 3.53
C ARG A 4 6.51 -4.56 3.85
N ASP A 5 7.76 -4.49 4.32
CA ASP A 5 8.41 -3.23 4.67
C ASP A 5 8.69 -2.30 3.47
N LEU A 6 8.61 -2.84 2.25
CA LEU A 6 8.74 -2.06 1.02
C LEU A 6 7.40 -1.62 0.43
N VAL A 7 6.26 -2.15 0.91
CA VAL A 7 4.94 -1.88 0.31
C VAL A 7 4.58 -0.39 0.40
N LEU A 8 4.69 0.22 1.58
CA LEU A 8 4.41 1.64 1.78
C LEU A 8 5.37 2.57 1.01
N PRO A 9 6.71 2.44 1.10
CA PRO A 9 7.60 3.33 0.36
C PRO A 9 7.43 3.21 -1.16
N LEU A 10 7.17 2.01 -1.69
CA LEU A 10 6.92 1.82 -3.11
C LEU A 10 5.55 2.38 -3.55
N ALA A 11 4.52 2.26 -2.72
CA ALA A 11 3.21 2.87 -2.98
C ALA A 11 3.29 4.40 -3.03
N ARG A 12 4.00 5.03 -2.09
CA ARG A 12 4.27 6.47 -2.11
C ARG A 12 5.09 6.88 -3.34
N ALA A 13 6.09 6.08 -3.72
CA ALA A 13 6.87 6.33 -4.93
C ALA A 13 6.00 6.24 -6.19
N ALA A 14 5.12 5.25 -6.28
CA ALA A 14 4.16 5.10 -7.39
C ALA A 14 3.24 6.32 -7.52
N ALA A 15 2.70 6.81 -6.39
CA ALA A 15 1.94 8.06 -6.36
C ALA A 15 2.78 9.25 -6.85
N ALA A 16 4.01 9.39 -6.34
CA ALA A 16 4.94 10.47 -6.69
C ALA A 16 5.31 10.54 -8.17
N VAL A 17 5.51 9.39 -8.82
CA VAL A 17 5.79 9.32 -10.27
C VAL A 17 4.53 9.46 -11.13
N GLY A 18 3.36 9.58 -10.49
CA GLY A 18 2.11 9.90 -11.17
C GLY A 18 1.32 8.70 -11.67
N ALA A 19 1.53 7.49 -11.12
CA ALA A 19 0.70 6.33 -11.43
C ALA A 19 -0.80 6.61 -11.18
N ASP A 20 -1.67 6.00 -11.99
CA ASP A 20 -3.13 6.17 -11.87
C ASP A 20 -3.73 5.34 -10.72
N GLY A 21 -3.02 4.32 -10.26
CA GLY A 21 -3.45 3.48 -9.15
C GLY A 21 -2.40 2.45 -8.76
N ILE A 22 -2.65 1.80 -7.63
CA ILE A 22 -1.86 0.69 -7.10
C ILE A 22 -2.78 -0.45 -6.68
N ILE A 23 -2.30 -1.69 -6.79
CA ILE A 23 -2.94 -2.86 -6.19
C ILE A 23 -2.13 -3.27 -4.96
N VAL A 24 -2.83 -3.50 -3.85
CA VAL A 24 -2.22 -3.82 -2.57
C VAL A 24 -2.90 -5.05 -1.99
N GLU A 25 -2.12 -6.05 -1.62
CA GLU A 25 -2.63 -7.27 -1.01
C GLU A 25 -2.71 -7.11 0.51
N THR A 26 -3.80 -7.55 1.11
CA THR A 26 -4.02 -7.46 2.56
C THR A 26 -4.54 -8.79 3.09
N HIS A 27 -4.31 -9.07 4.37
CA HIS A 27 -4.88 -10.23 5.04
C HIS A 27 -5.12 -9.95 6.53
N PRO A 28 -6.18 -10.50 7.15
CA PRO A 28 -6.42 -10.31 8.59
C PRO A 28 -5.26 -10.82 9.47
N ARG A 29 -4.58 -11.87 9.01
CA ARG A 29 -3.46 -12.55 9.67
C ARG A 29 -2.40 -12.97 8.65
N PRO A 30 -1.57 -12.05 8.12
CA PRO A 30 -0.70 -12.35 6.96
C PRO A 30 0.18 -13.58 7.11
N GLU A 31 0.59 -13.92 8.34
CA GLU A 31 1.36 -15.11 8.69
C GLU A 31 0.61 -16.44 8.43
N GLU A 32 -0.71 -16.41 8.37
CA GLU A 32 -1.56 -17.56 8.04
C GLU A 32 -1.96 -17.62 6.56
N ALA A 33 -1.49 -16.66 5.74
CA ALA A 33 -1.87 -16.60 4.34
C ALA A 33 -1.30 -17.78 3.55
N LEU A 34 -2.16 -18.43 2.74
CA LEU A 34 -1.79 -19.56 1.89
C LEU A 34 -0.88 -19.16 0.72
N SER A 35 -0.86 -17.87 0.38
CA SER A 35 0.00 -17.27 -0.65
C SER A 35 0.47 -15.90 -0.15
N ASP A 36 1.68 -15.51 -0.55
CA ASP A 36 2.18 -14.12 -0.47
C ASP A 36 2.18 -13.47 0.93
N ALA A 37 2.25 -14.28 1.99
CA ALA A 37 2.33 -13.85 3.38
C ALA A 37 3.38 -12.74 3.64
N ALA A 38 4.52 -12.81 2.93
CA ALA A 38 5.64 -11.89 3.11
C ALA A 38 5.40 -10.47 2.60
N GLN A 39 4.42 -10.24 1.70
CA GLN A 39 4.11 -8.92 1.13
C GLN A 39 2.75 -8.37 1.55
N GLN A 40 1.83 -9.22 1.99
CA GLN A 40 0.52 -8.78 2.47
C GLN A 40 0.66 -7.93 3.73
N ILE A 41 0.00 -6.77 3.76
CA ILE A 41 -0.13 -5.94 4.97
C ILE A 41 -1.31 -6.44 5.84
N PRO A 42 -1.25 -6.30 7.17
CA PRO A 42 -2.40 -6.58 8.03
C PRO A 42 -3.61 -5.74 7.62
N ALA A 43 -4.77 -6.37 7.45
CA ALA A 43 -5.99 -5.67 7.00
C ALA A 43 -6.39 -4.51 7.93
N ALA A 44 -6.12 -4.64 9.23
CA ALA A 44 -6.34 -3.58 10.22
C ALA A 44 -5.48 -2.32 10.00
N GLU A 45 -4.30 -2.47 9.37
CA GLU A 45 -3.38 -1.36 9.07
C GLU A 45 -3.68 -0.70 7.71
N PHE A 46 -4.59 -1.25 6.91
CA PHE A 46 -4.84 -0.75 5.56
C PHE A 46 -5.38 0.69 5.54
N GLY A 47 -6.21 1.07 6.51
CA GLY A 47 -6.70 2.45 6.61
C GLY A 47 -5.58 3.47 6.79
N GLU A 48 -4.60 3.13 7.63
CA GLU A 48 -3.41 3.95 7.86
C GLU A 48 -2.52 3.99 6.62
N PHE A 49 -2.32 2.84 5.97
CA PHE A 49 -1.61 2.77 4.70
C PHE A 49 -2.23 3.71 3.64
N VAL A 50 -3.56 3.70 3.49
CA VAL A 50 -4.26 4.58 2.54
C VAL A 50 -4.10 6.05 2.92
N ARG A 51 -4.19 6.39 4.22
CA ARG A 51 -3.93 7.76 4.71
C ARG A 51 -2.55 8.25 4.28
N GLU A 52 -1.53 7.43 4.48
CA GLU A 52 -0.14 7.76 4.17
C GLU A 52 0.15 7.89 2.66
N VAL A 53 -0.55 7.14 1.82
CA VAL A 53 -0.46 7.30 0.35
C VAL A 53 -1.24 8.54 -0.09
N ARG A 54 -2.40 8.81 0.53
CA ARG A 54 -3.26 9.97 0.22
C ARG A 54 -2.52 11.28 0.42
N GLU A 55 -1.72 11.42 1.48
CA GLU A 55 -0.93 12.63 1.72
C GLU A 55 0.02 12.95 0.56
N VAL A 56 0.66 11.93 -0.03
CA VAL A 56 1.53 12.11 -1.20
C VAL A 56 0.70 12.49 -2.43
N VAL A 57 -0.45 11.86 -2.65
CA VAL A 57 -1.34 12.14 -3.77
C VAL A 57 -1.87 13.59 -3.72
N GLU A 58 -2.28 14.05 -2.53
CA GLU A 58 -2.79 15.41 -2.31
C GLU A 58 -1.71 16.48 -2.53
N LEU A 59 -0.46 16.23 -2.11
CA LEU A 59 0.67 17.13 -2.39
C LEU A 59 0.94 17.32 -3.89
N LEU A 60 0.52 16.35 -4.72
CA LEU A 60 0.65 16.39 -6.18
C LEU A 60 -0.58 16.98 -6.88
N GLY A 61 -1.56 17.48 -6.12
CA GLY A 61 -2.81 18.02 -6.66
C GLY A 61 -3.72 16.95 -7.30
N LYS A 62 -3.50 15.67 -6.97
CA LYS A 62 -4.32 14.55 -7.42
C LYS A 62 -5.30 14.14 -6.31
N GLN A 63 -6.26 13.27 -6.64
CA GLN A 63 -7.22 12.73 -5.68
C GLN A 63 -7.29 11.21 -5.77
N ILE A 64 -7.42 10.56 -4.61
CA ILE A 64 -7.83 9.15 -4.53
C ILE A 64 -9.35 9.10 -4.51
N GLY A 65 -9.93 8.42 -5.51
CA GLY A 65 -11.37 8.18 -5.66
C GLY A 65 -11.92 7.09 -4.76
#